data_AF-A0A257M1N1-F1
#
_entry.id   AF-A0A257M1N1-F1
#
_cell.length_a   1.000
_cell.length_b   1.000
_cell.length_c   1.000
_cell.angle_alpha   90.00
_cell.angle_beta   90.00
_cell.angle_gamma   90.00
#
_symmetry.space_group_name_H-M   'P 1'
#
loop_
_entity.id
_entity.type
_entity.pdbx_description
1 polymer ?
#
loop_
_entity_poly.entity_id
_entity_poly.type
_entity_poly.pdbx_seq_one_letter_code
_entity_poly.pdbx_strand_id
1 'polypeptide(L)'
;MPALSHNCILWMLLLASTACGVPQESLFRPSVTDPAITQFNDRHYAVVDPAVTGRGRLVLFLPGTGATPFLYREFPKNAAKLGFHALGLMYPNDSAINVLCQQFAPSDPDAAGNARLEVIDGSDRVGFLTVNSVNSIQNRLLKALQYLQATYPSQGWGQYYSGNSVLWQKLIVCGHSQGSGMAAMLAKTRVTNRCIIFTGMDWWTGGTPPRPYNWMFTSPQTPVDRWYSFAHERDQFLDFVEMQAAAAALDLSRYGPHERVESSSAGYGSRHFLS
;
A
#
# COMPACT_ATOMS: atom_id res chain seq x y z
N MET A 1 -27.43 -22.67 53.95
CA MET A 1 -27.18 -22.30 52.53
C MET A 1 -26.64 -20.89 52.53
N PRO A 2 -25.35 -20.65 52.25
CA PRO A 2 -24.80 -19.30 52.27
C PRO A 2 -25.21 -18.56 51.00
N ALA A 3 -25.71 -17.35 51.17
CA ALA A 3 -26.12 -16.46 50.10
C ALA A 3 -24.90 -16.13 49.21
N LEU A 4 -24.98 -16.53 47.95
CA LEU A 4 -24.14 -15.97 46.89
C LEU A 4 -24.37 -14.45 46.88
N SER A 5 -23.34 -13.71 47.24
CA SER A 5 -23.40 -12.25 47.30
C SER A 5 -23.67 -11.70 45.90
N HIS A 6 -24.59 -10.74 45.79
CA HIS A 6 -24.92 -10.02 44.55
C HIS A 6 -23.68 -9.41 43.87
N ASN A 7 -22.57 -9.24 44.60
CA ASN A 7 -21.30 -8.76 44.07
C ASN A 7 -20.62 -9.75 43.12
N CYS A 8 -20.77 -11.07 43.27
CA CYS A 8 -20.13 -12.03 42.34
C CYS A 8 -20.79 -12.05 40.96
N ILE A 9 -22.10 -11.78 40.86
CA ILE A 9 -22.84 -11.75 39.60
C ILE A 9 -22.52 -10.45 38.81
N LEU A 10 -22.33 -9.33 39.51
CA LEU A 10 -21.95 -8.06 38.89
C LEU A 10 -20.52 -8.10 38.29
N TRP A 11 -19.61 -8.87 38.90
CA TRP A 11 -18.26 -9.09 38.37
C TRP A 11 -18.21 -10.06 37.17
N MET A 12 -19.14 -11.02 37.08
CA MET A 12 -19.23 -11.91 35.91
C MET A 12 -19.88 -11.24 34.69
N LEU A 13 -20.70 -10.21 34.88
CA LEU A 13 -21.26 -9.38 33.79
C LEU A 13 -20.25 -8.35 33.23
N LEU A 14 -19.15 -8.08 33.96
CA LEU A 14 -18.06 -7.19 33.50
C LEU A 14 -16.95 -7.92 32.72
N LEU A 15 -16.96 -9.26 32.68
CA LEU A 15 -15.96 -10.07 31.98
C LEU A 15 -16.44 -10.63 30.63
N ALA A 16 -17.60 -10.16 30.14
CA ALA A 16 -18.11 -10.48 28.82
C ALA A 16 -18.31 -9.20 27.99
N SER A 17 -17.32 -8.31 27.96
CA SER A 17 -17.16 -7.44 26.79
C SER A 17 -16.27 -8.18 25.79
N THR A 18 -16.90 -8.98 24.93
CA THR A 18 -16.36 -9.08 23.58
C THR A 18 -16.43 -7.65 23.05
N ALA A 19 -15.30 -6.94 23.06
CA ALA A 19 -15.20 -5.63 22.45
C ALA A 19 -15.43 -5.81 20.94
N CYS A 20 -16.69 -5.86 20.53
CA CYS A 20 -17.09 -5.77 19.14
C CYS A 20 -17.21 -4.27 18.83
N GLY A 21 -16.08 -3.57 18.89
CA GLY A 21 -15.99 -2.23 18.33
C GLY A 21 -16.10 -2.33 16.82
N VAL A 22 -16.92 -1.49 16.22
CA VAL A 22 -16.88 -1.31 14.75
C VAL A 22 -15.60 -0.52 14.44
N PRO A 23 -14.81 -0.92 13.42
CA PRO A 23 -13.67 -0.12 12.98
C PRO A 23 -14.05 1.35 12.80
N GLN A 24 -13.25 2.24 13.36
CA GLN A 24 -13.45 3.68 13.25
C GLN A 24 -12.88 4.15 11.92
N GLU A 25 -13.77 4.56 11.02
CA GLU A 25 -13.45 5.00 9.67
C GLU A 25 -13.43 6.53 9.57
N SER A 26 -12.51 7.09 8.79
CA SER A 26 -12.45 8.52 8.49
C SER A 26 -12.19 8.74 7.00
N LEU A 27 -12.98 9.64 6.41
CA LEU A 27 -12.93 10.03 5.01
C LEU A 27 -12.71 11.54 4.94
N PHE A 28 -11.54 11.95 4.44
CA PHE A 28 -11.16 13.37 4.40
C PHE A 28 -10.39 13.68 3.12
N ARG A 29 -10.54 14.92 2.62
CA ARG A 29 -9.89 15.35 1.38
C ARG A 29 -8.42 15.72 1.63
N PRO A 30 -7.51 15.46 0.68
CA PRO A 30 -6.13 15.97 0.76
C PRO A 30 -6.04 17.46 1.08
N SER A 31 -6.90 18.29 0.47
CA SER A 31 -6.90 19.74 0.67
C SER A 31 -7.25 20.21 2.09
N VAL A 32 -7.84 19.35 2.94
CA VAL A 32 -8.04 19.68 4.36
C VAL A 32 -6.78 19.50 5.19
N THR A 33 -5.81 18.73 4.67
CA THR A 33 -4.53 18.44 5.33
C THR A 33 -3.44 19.43 4.90
N ASP A 34 -3.56 19.95 3.67
CA ASP A 34 -2.70 20.98 3.12
C ASP A 34 -3.47 21.74 2.01
N PRO A 35 -3.81 23.03 2.20
CA PRO A 35 -4.59 23.79 1.22
C PRO A 35 -3.86 24.05 -0.10
N ALA A 36 -2.54 23.82 -0.17
CA ALA A 36 -1.79 23.87 -1.43
C ALA A 36 -2.11 22.67 -2.34
N ILE A 37 -2.74 21.62 -1.82
CA ILE A 37 -3.20 20.48 -2.62
C ILE A 37 -4.53 20.84 -3.30
N THR A 38 -4.44 21.17 -4.59
CA THR A 38 -5.59 21.58 -5.41
C THR A 38 -6.04 20.53 -6.43
N GLN A 39 -5.23 19.49 -6.66
CA GLN A 39 -5.50 18.41 -7.61
C GLN A 39 -5.61 17.06 -6.90
N PHE A 40 -6.20 16.05 -7.55
CA PHE A 40 -6.39 14.70 -6.99
C PHE A 40 -6.97 14.75 -5.57
N ASN A 41 -8.09 15.44 -5.41
CA ASN A 41 -8.67 15.83 -4.12
C ASN A 41 -9.82 14.92 -3.65
N ASP A 42 -9.94 13.73 -4.23
CA ASP A 42 -10.82 12.68 -3.69
C ASP A 42 -10.35 12.23 -2.31
N ARG A 43 -11.29 11.71 -1.52
CA ARG A 43 -11.04 11.47 -0.09
C ARG A 43 -10.00 10.35 0.11
N HIS A 44 -9.03 10.63 0.98
CA HIS A 44 -8.30 9.61 1.71
C HIS A 44 -9.27 8.76 2.52
N TYR A 45 -8.89 7.51 2.79
CA TYR A 45 -9.66 6.57 3.60
C TYR A 45 -8.79 6.03 4.73
N ALA A 46 -9.02 6.48 5.96
CA ALA A 46 -8.32 5.99 7.14
C ALA A 46 -9.22 5.09 7.98
N VAL A 47 -8.66 4.05 8.58
CA VAL A 47 -9.40 3.16 9.48
C VAL A 47 -8.49 2.58 10.56
N VAL A 48 -9.02 2.49 11.78
CA VAL A 48 -8.40 1.83 12.93
C VAL A 48 -9.48 1.10 13.72
N ASP A 49 -9.16 -0.04 14.30
CA ASP A 49 -10.06 -0.73 15.22
C ASP A 49 -9.55 -0.59 16.66
N PRO A 50 -10.12 0.30 17.49
CA PRO A 50 -9.67 0.50 18.86
C PRO A 50 -10.04 -0.67 19.78
N ALA A 51 -10.90 -1.59 19.35
CA ALA A 51 -11.26 -2.77 20.13
C ALA A 51 -10.22 -3.90 20.01
N VAL A 52 -9.27 -3.79 19.09
CA VAL A 52 -8.22 -4.77 18.84
C VAL A 52 -6.87 -4.24 19.31
N THR A 53 -6.02 -5.11 19.87
CA THR A 53 -4.65 -4.73 20.24
C THR A 53 -3.87 -4.23 19.02
N GLY A 54 -3.45 -2.97 19.07
CA GLY A 54 -2.69 -2.35 18.00
C GLY A 54 -1.33 -3.01 17.77
N ARG A 55 -0.98 -3.23 16.50
CA ARG A 55 0.32 -3.79 16.08
C ARG A 55 1.43 -2.75 16.00
N GLY A 56 1.09 -1.47 16.11
CA GLY A 56 2.04 -0.36 15.91
C GLY A 56 2.60 -0.30 14.49
N ARG A 57 1.80 -0.71 13.50
CA ARG A 57 2.14 -0.77 12.07
C ARG A 57 1.01 -0.15 11.25
N LEU A 58 1.39 0.56 10.19
CA LEU A 58 0.48 1.21 9.26
C LEU A 58 0.46 0.47 7.93
N VAL A 59 -0.71 0.04 7.48
CA VAL A 59 -0.94 -0.39 6.10
C VAL A 59 -1.26 0.83 5.25
N LEU A 60 -0.33 1.22 4.38
CA LEU A 60 -0.53 2.24 3.36
C LEU A 60 -1.00 1.56 2.07
N PHE A 61 -2.22 1.85 1.63
CA PHE A 61 -2.76 1.32 0.37
C PHE A 61 -2.79 2.39 -0.72
N LEU A 62 -2.22 2.06 -1.89
CA LEU A 62 -2.18 2.92 -3.07
C LEU A 62 -3.12 2.36 -4.17
N PRO A 63 -4.19 3.10 -4.53
CA PRO A 63 -5.11 2.72 -5.61
C PRO A 63 -4.44 2.59 -6.98
N GLY A 64 -5.06 1.79 -7.88
CA GLY A 64 -4.68 1.73 -9.29
C GLY A 64 -5.02 2.99 -10.08
N THR A 65 -4.77 2.98 -11.39
CA THR A 65 -4.99 4.12 -12.28
C THR A 65 -6.45 4.59 -12.26
N GLY A 66 -6.66 5.89 -12.08
CA GLY A 66 -7.96 6.56 -12.03
C GLY A 66 -8.84 6.19 -10.84
N ALA A 67 -8.40 5.27 -9.98
CA ALA A 67 -9.20 4.76 -8.88
C ALA A 67 -9.02 5.60 -7.60
N THR A 68 -10.02 5.59 -6.74
CA THR A 68 -9.99 6.30 -5.44
C THR A 68 -9.80 5.33 -4.27
N PRO A 69 -9.27 5.79 -3.12
CA PRO A 69 -9.08 4.94 -1.94
C PRO A 69 -10.32 4.17 -1.49
N PHE A 70 -11.50 4.78 -1.60
CA PHE A 70 -12.76 4.20 -1.13
C PHE A 70 -13.16 2.92 -1.89
N LEU A 71 -12.73 2.75 -3.15
CA LEU A 71 -12.99 1.54 -3.93
C LEU A 71 -12.30 0.30 -3.33
N TYR A 72 -11.20 0.49 -2.58
CA TYR A 72 -10.42 -0.60 -1.99
C TYR A 72 -10.66 -0.77 -0.49
N ARG A 73 -11.61 -0.04 0.11
CA ARG A 73 -11.79 0.11 1.56
C ARG A 73 -11.87 -1.21 2.35
N GLU A 74 -12.36 -2.29 1.75
CA GLU A 74 -12.51 -3.57 2.45
C GLU A 74 -11.16 -4.17 2.83
N PHE A 75 -10.11 -3.95 2.04
CA PHE A 75 -8.76 -4.41 2.39
C PHE A 75 -8.19 -3.66 3.62
N PRO A 76 -8.13 -2.31 3.65
CA PRO A 76 -7.78 -1.56 4.86
C PRO A 76 -8.68 -1.86 6.06
N LYS A 77 -9.99 -2.07 5.88
CA LYS A 77 -10.91 -2.47 6.97
C LYS A 77 -10.50 -3.80 7.59
N ASN A 78 -10.19 -4.79 6.76
CA ASN A 78 -9.73 -6.09 7.24
C ASN A 78 -8.36 -5.99 7.93
N ALA A 79 -7.46 -5.14 7.43
CA ALA A 79 -6.22 -4.85 8.15
C ALA A 79 -6.48 -4.23 9.53
N ALA A 80 -7.44 -3.31 9.65
CA ALA A 80 -7.80 -2.70 10.94
C ALA A 80 -8.31 -3.72 11.95
N LYS A 81 -9.17 -4.65 11.53
CA LYS A 81 -9.64 -5.77 12.38
C LYS A 81 -8.51 -6.70 12.86
N LEU A 82 -7.38 -6.70 12.15
CA LEU A 82 -6.18 -7.43 12.55
C LEU A 82 -5.23 -6.61 13.45
N GLY A 83 -5.63 -5.41 13.87
CA GLY A 83 -4.87 -4.52 14.76
C GLY A 83 -3.92 -3.57 14.03
N PHE A 84 -3.99 -3.44 12.70
CA PHE A 84 -3.20 -2.43 11.98
C PHE A 84 -3.92 -1.09 11.95
N HIS A 85 -3.18 0.01 11.90
CA HIS A 85 -3.73 1.23 11.31
C HIS A 85 -3.73 1.05 9.80
N ALA A 86 -4.73 1.56 9.09
CA ALA A 86 -4.73 1.50 7.64
C ALA A 86 -5.15 2.83 7.01
N LEU A 87 -4.49 3.20 5.91
CA LEU A 87 -4.71 4.44 5.18
C LEU A 87 -4.65 4.16 3.68
N GLY A 88 -5.79 4.25 3.00
CA GLY A 88 -5.86 4.41 1.56
C GLY A 88 -5.59 5.86 1.18
N LEU A 89 -4.52 6.09 0.41
CA LEU A 89 -4.04 7.43 0.07
C LEU A 89 -4.47 7.84 -1.34
N MET A 90 -5.13 8.99 -1.49
CA MET A 90 -5.34 9.63 -2.79
C MET A 90 -4.06 10.34 -3.23
N TYR A 91 -3.64 10.13 -4.48
CA TYR A 91 -2.41 10.67 -5.04
C TYR A 91 -2.56 10.87 -6.57
N PRO A 92 -1.63 11.57 -7.25
CA PRO A 92 -1.65 11.65 -8.72
C PRO A 92 -1.57 10.27 -9.38
N ASN A 93 -2.69 9.80 -9.95
CA ASN A 93 -2.82 8.46 -10.51
C ASN A 93 -3.79 8.36 -11.70
N ASP A 94 -4.14 9.47 -12.35
CA ASP A 94 -5.07 9.53 -13.50
C ASP A 94 -4.57 8.76 -14.73
N SER A 95 -3.27 8.83 -14.99
CA SER A 95 -2.64 8.18 -16.14
C SER A 95 -1.86 6.94 -15.72
N ALA A 96 -1.91 5.88 -16.54
CA ALA A 96 -1.13 4.67 -16.32
C ALA A 96 0.34 4.91 -16.74
N ILE A 97 1.29 4.81 -15.80
CA ILE A 97 2.72 5.03 -16.07
C ILE A 97 3.24 4.13 -17.18
N ASN A 98 2.84 2.85 -17.20
CA ASN A 98 3.27 1.93 -18.26
C ASN A 98 2.85 2.44 -19.66
N VAL A 99 1.63 2.97 -19.79
CA VAL A 99 1.13 3.55 -21.05
C VAL A 99 1.89 4.83 -21.41
N LEU A 100 2.10 5.72 -20.44
CA LEU A 100 2.88 6.95 -20.64
C LEU A 100 4.31 6.65 -21.09
N CYS A 101 4.91 5.59 -20.57
CA CYS A 101 6.31 5.27 -20.83
C CYS A 101 6.54 4.44 -22.10
N GLN A 102 5.51 3.81 -22.67
CA GLN A 102 5.62 3.01 -23.90
C GLN A 102 6.12 3.83 -25.10
N GLN A 103 5.76 5.11 -25.19
CA GLN A 103 6.18 6.00 -26.28
C GLN A 103 7.69 6.27 -26.33
N PHE A 104 8.43 5.93 -25.25
CA PHE A 104 9.89 6.10 -25.18
C PHE A 104 10.67 4.82 -25.47
N ALA A 105 9.99 3.72 -25.78
CA ALA A 105 10.67 2.53 -26.28
C ALA A 105 11.15 2.75 -27.73
N PRO A 106 12.35 2.26 -28.11
CA PRO A 106 13.32 1.52 -27.31
C PRO A 106 14.40 2.39 -26.65
N SER A 107 14.22 3.71 -26.59
CA SER A 107 15.30 4.63 -26.20
C SER A 107 15.48 4.76 -24.68
N ASP A 108 14.42 4.60 -23.89
CA ASP A 108 14.46 4.84 -22.45
C ASP A 108 13.86 3.67 -21.62
N PRO A 109 14.70 2.71 -21.18
CA PRO A 109 14.28 1.62 -20.29
C PRO A 109 14.18 2.03 -18.80
N ASP A 110 14.42 3.30 -18.46
CA ASP A 110 14.38 3.83 -17.10
C ASP A 110 13.18 4.78 -16.86
N ALA A 111 12.48 5.21 -17.92
CA ALA A 111 11.33 6.12 -17.89
C ALA A 111 10.30 5.79 -16.80
N ALA A 112 9.87 4.52 -16.69
CA ALA A 112 8.88 4.11 -15.70
C ALA A 112 9.38 4.24 -14.26
N GLY A 113 10.67 3.98 -14.03
CA GLY A 113 11.30 4.15 -12.72
C GLY A 113 11.35 5.62 -12.30
N ASN A 114 11.84 6.46 -13.21
CA ASN A 114 11.93 7.91 -13.00
C ASN A 114 10.56 8.55 -12.77
N ALA A 115 9.56 8.17 -13.57
CA ALA A 115 8.18 8.62 -13.42
C ALA A 115 7.60 8.28 -12.04
N ARG A 116 7.82 7.05 -11.55
CA ARG A 116 7.36 6.62 -10.22
C ARG A 116 8.01 7.41 -9.10
N LEU A 117 9.32 7.67 -9.20
CA LEU A 117 10.04 8.46 -8.21
C LEU A 117 9.51 9.89 -8.14
N GLU A 118 9.21 10.50 -9.29
CA GLU A 118 8.59 11.83 -9.33
C GLU A 118 7.22 11.85 -8.68
N VAL A 119 6.33 10.89 -8.94
CA VAL A 119 5.03 10.80 -8.24
C VAL A 119 5.21 10.60 -6.73
N ILE A 120 6.28 9.91 -6.33
CA ILE A 120 6.56 9.57 -4.93
C ILE A 120 7.06 10.75 -4.11
N ASP A 121 8.01 11.53 -4.63
CA ASP A 121 8.68 12.61 -3.89
C ASP A 121 8.49 14.01 -4.46
N GLY A 122 8.00 14.12 -5.69
CA GLY A 122 7.69 15.36 -6.36
C GLY A 122 8.89 16.11 -6.95
N SER A 123 10.03 15.44 -7.10
CA SER A 123 11.20 15.98 -7.81
C SER A 123 11.07 15.68 -9.30
N ASP A 124 11.17 16.72 -10.12
CA ASP A 124 11.11 16.66 -11.58
C ASP A 124 12.20 15.73 -12.14
N ARG A 125 11.77 14.70 -12.88
CA ARG A 125 12.64 13.68 -13.49
C ARG A 125 12.28 13.38 -14.93
N VAL A 126 11.04 13.60 -15.34
CA VAL A 126 10.58 13.26 -16.69
C VAL A 126 9.72 14.37 -17.27
N GLY A 127 9.85 14.63 -18.57
CA GLY A 127 9.15 15.74 -19.23
C GLY A 127 7.68 15.49 -19.59
N PHE A 128 7.11 14.32 -19.27
CA PHE A 128 5.77 13.89 -19.71
C PHE A 128 4.75 13.73 -18.57
N LEU A 129 5.17 13.90 -17.33
CA LEU A 129 4.30 14.05 -16.17
C LEU A 129 4.84 15.18 -15.31
N THR A 130 4.00 15.75 -14.45
CA THR A 130 4.46 16.79 -13.52
C THR A 130 3.80 16.59 -12.18
N VAL A 131 4.56 16.06 -11.22
CA VAL A 131 4.14 16.00 -9.82
C VAL A 131 5.14 16.78 -8.99
N ASN A 132 4.67 17.82 -8.30
CA ASN A 132 5.50 18.59 -7.38
C ASN A 132 5.50 18.00 -5.96
N SER A 133 6.39 18.48 -5.10
CA SER A 133 6.52 18.01 -3.72
C SER A 133 5.21 18.08 -2.93
N VAL A 134 4.38 19.11 -3.14
CA VAL A 134 3.06 19.25 -2.50
C VAL A 134 2.12 18.09 -2.87
N ASN A 135 2.10 17.70 -4.14
CA ASN A 135 1.21 16.65 -4.65
C ASN A 135 1.80 15.23 -4.53
N SER A 136 3.06 15.09 -4.12
CA SER A 136 3.74 13.81 -3.98
C SER A 136 3.05 12.88 -2.97
N ILE A 137 3.22 11.57 -3.17
CA ILE A 137 2.77 10.54 -2.20
C ILE A 137 3.36 10.82 -0.81
N GLN A 138 4.65 11.19 -0.74
CA GLN A 138 5.34 11.43 0.51
C GLN A 138 4.72 12.60 1.30
N ASN A 139 4.48 13.74 0.65
CA ASN A 139 3.87 14.88 1.34
C ASN A 139 2.43 14.59 1.75
N ARG A 140 1.62 14.03 0.84
CA ARG A 140 0.21 13.69 1.12
C ARG A 140 0.09 12.73 2.30
N LEU A 141 0.95 11.71 2.36
CA LEU A 141 0.99 10.78 3.48
C LEU A 141 1.33 11.47 4.80
N LEU A 142 2.39 12.28 4.81
CA LEU A 142 2.80 13.00 6.02
C LEU A 142 1.69 13.92 6.53
N LYS A 143 1.08 14.71 5.63
CA LYS A 143 -0.01 15.63 5.96
C LYS A 143 -1.25 14.89 6.46
N ALA A 144 -1.62 13.77 5.83
CA ALA A 144 -2.70 12.91 6.29
C ALA A 144 -2.46 12.37 7.71
N LEU A 145 -1.24 11.90 8.01
CA LEU A 145 -0.90 11.39 9.34
C LEU A 145 -0.93 12.49 10.41
N GLN A 146 -0.40 13.67 10.10
CA GLN A 146 -0.44 14.83 11.00
C GLN A 146 -1.89 15.28 11.25
N TYR A 147 -2.72 15.33 10.20
CA TYR A 147 -4.14 15.65 10.31
C TYR A 147 -4.91 14.64 11.18
N LEU A 148 -4.69 13.35 10.94
CA LEU A 148 -5.33 12.28 11.72
C LEU A 148 -4.91 12.31 13.19
N GLN A 149 -3.64 12.58 13.50
CA GLN A 149 -3.19 12.73 14.88
C GLN A 149 -3.78 13.96 15.56
N ALA A 150 -3.92 15.08 14.85
CA ALA A 150 -4.53 16.29 15.41
C ALA A 150 -6.04 16.12 15.65
N THR A 151 -6.73 15.42 14.74
CA THR A 151 -8.19 15.23 14.78
C THR A 151 -8.60 14.12 15.73
N TYR A 152 -7.81 13.04 15.81
CA TYR A 152 -8.09 11.86 16.62
C TYR A 152 -6.88 11.50 17.50
N PRO A 153 -6.53 12.32 18.50
CA PRO A 153 -5.28 12.18 19.25
C PRO A 153 -5.14 10.86 20.02
N SER A 154 -6.27 10.24 20.41
CA SER A 154 -6.30 8.95 21.10
C SER A 154 -6.09 7.74 20.18
N GLN A 155 -6.16 7.91 18.85
CA GLN A 155 -5.99 6.81 17.90
C GLN A 155 -4.52 6.49 17.61
N GLY A 156 -3.57 7.32 18.04
CA GLY A 156 -2.14 7.00 17.96
C GLY A 156 -1.52 7.09 16.56
N TRP A 157 -2.06 7.91 15.65
CA TRP A 157 -1.50 8.13 14.30
C TRP A 157 -0.11 8.79 14.33
N GLY A 158 0.19 9.54 15.38
CA GLY A 158 1.46 10.23 15.64
C GLY A 158 2.67 9.31 15.69
N GLN A 159 2.48 8.00 15.86
CA GLN A 159 3.56 7.04 15.94
C GLN A 159 4.25 6.76 14.59
N TYR A 160 3.68 7.19 13.46
CA TYR A 160 4.14 6.86 12.11
C TYR A 160 5.00 7.95 11.44
N TYR A 161 5.27 9.05 12.14
CA TYR A 161 6.15 10.11 11.67
C TYR A 161 6.95 10.71 12.83
N SER A 162 8.03 11.42 12.50
CA SER A 162 8.82 12.23 13.44
C SER A 162 9.13 13.57 12.77
N GLY A 163 8.58 14.65 13.32
CA GLY A 163 8.62 15.96 12.69
C GLY A 163 8.04 15.91 11.26
N ASN A 164 8.89 16.18 10.27
CA ASN A 164 8.52 16.19 8.85
C ASN A 164 8.95 14.91 8.10
N SER A 165 9.23 13.82 8.81
CA SER A 165 9.68 12.56 8.21
C SER A 165 8.74 11.41 8.54
N VAL A 166 8.31 10.67 7.52
CA VAL A 166 7.57 9.41 7.68
C VAL A 166 8.51 8.31 8.15
N LEU A 167 8.08 7.53 9.15
CA LEU A 167 8.83 6.38 9.67
C LEU A 167 8.51 5.13 8.85
N TRP A 168 9.05 5.05 7.63
CA TRP A 168 8.77 4.00 6.64
C TRP A 168 8.93 2.56 7.16
N GLN A 169 9.84 2.32 8.10
CA GLN A 169 10.06 1.02 8.74
C GLN A 169 8.85 0.53 9.56
N LYS A 170 7.88 1.41 9.86
CA LYS A 170 6.59 1.07 10.47
C LYS A 170 5.48 0.80 9.46
N LEU A 171 5.71 1.07 8.18
CA LEU A 171 4.71 0.97 7.14
C LEU A 171 4.81 -0.36 6.39
N ILE A 172 3.66 -0.99 6.20
CA ILE A 172 3.44 -1.98 5.16
C ILE A 172 2.91 -1.20 3.96
N VAL A 173 3.71 -1.12 2.89
CA VAL A 173 3.30 -0.43 1.66
C VAL A 173 2.65 -1.44 0.72
N CYS A 174 1.48 -1.10 0.22
CA CYS A 174 0.73 -1.99 -0.67
C CYS A 174 -0.04 -1.20 -1.73
N GLY A 175 -0.39 -1.86 -2.82
CA GLY A 175 -1.20 -1.24 -3.85
C GLY A 175 -1.60 -2.19 -4.96
N HIS A 176 -2.55 -1.74 -5.76
CA HIS A 176 -3.14 -2.47 -6.88
C HIS A 176 -2.76 -1.84 -8.22
N SER A 177 -2.45 -2.65 -9.24
CA SER A 177 -2.15 -2.15 -10.60
C SER A 177 -1.07 -1.07 -10.57
N GLN A 178 -1.32 0.17 -11.03
CA GLN A 178 -0.36 1.27 -10.91
C GLN A 178 0.15 1.51 -9.47
N GLY A 179 -0.73 1.42 -8.48
CA GLY A 179 -0.38 1.59 -7.07
C GLY A 179 0.53 0.48 -6.54
N SER A 180 0.50 -0.70 -7.16
CA SER A 180 1.42 -1.80 -6.83
C SER A 180 2.87 -1.46 -7.22
N GLY A 181 3.08 -0.86 -8.40
CA GLY A 181 4.39 -0.37 -8.81
C GLY A 181 4.87 0.82 -7.97
N MET A 182 3.96 1.65 -7.45
CA MET A 182 4.31 2.68 -6.48
C MET A 182 4.74 2.07 -5.14
N ALA A 183 4.00 1.10 -4.61
CA ALA A 183 4.37 0.39 -3.39
C ALA A 183 5.72 -0.33 -3.53
N ALA A 184 5.96 -0.97 -4.68
CA ALA A 184 7.24 -1.58 -5.02
C ALA A 184 8.36 -0.53 -5.07
N MET A 185 8.16 0.61 -5.75
CA MET A 185 9.16 1.67 -5.81
C MET A 185 9.47 2.28 -4.43
N LEU A 186 8.45 2.45 -3.57
CA LEU A 186 8.64 2.85 -2.17
C LEU A 186 9.54 1.85 -1.43
N ALA A 187 9.27 0.55 -1.56
CA ALA A 187 10.05 -0.50 -0.89
C ALA A 187 11.45 -0.70 -1.50
N LYS A 188 11.64 -0.36 -2.79
CA LYS A 188 12.96 -0.32 -3.42
C LYS A 188 13.83 0.81 -2.89
N THR A 189 13.25 1.96 -2.60
CA THR A 189 13.99 3.17 -2.18
C THR A 189 14.04 3.40 -0.68
N ARG A 190 13.26 2.65 0.09
CA ARG A 190 13.11 2.83 1.55
C ARG A 190 13.05 1.50 2.25
N VAL A 191 13.49 1.46 3.51
CA VAL A 191 13.30 0.29 4.39
C VAL A 191 11.88 0.34 4.95
N THR A 192 10.99 -0.49 4.42
CA THR A 192 9.60 -0.65 4.88
C THR A 192 9.44 -1.88 5.78
N ASN A 193 8.31 -1.99 6.48
CA ASN A 193 8.00 -3.20 7.23
C ASN A 193 7.74 -4.38 6.29
N ARG A 194 6.90 -4.18 5.27
CA ARG A 194 6.57 -5.14 4.20
C ARG A 194 6.16 -4.41 2.93
N CYS A 195 6.28 -5.09 1.80
CA CYS A 195 5.72 -4.67 0.51
C CYS A 195 4.70 -5.71 0.05
N ILE A 196 3.49 -5.29 -0.35
CA ILE A 196 2.46 -6.18 -0.89
C ILE A 196 1.97 -5.64 -2.23
N ILE A 197 2.11 -6.44 -3.29
CA ILE A 197 1.81 -6.07 -4.66
C ILE A 197 0.57 -6.84 -5.12
N PHE A 198 -0.51 -6.14 -5.45
CA PHE A 198 -1.71 -6.73 -6.05
C PHE A 198 -1.72 -6.46 -7.56
N THR A 199 -1.73 -7.53 -8.37
CA THR A 199 -1.84 -7.50 -9.85
C THR A 199 -1.03 -6.37 -10.50
N GLY A 200 0.30 -6.50 -10.43
CA GLY A 200 1.25 -5.45 -10.79
C GLY A 200 2.36 -5.90 -11.73
N MET A 201 2.62 -5.11 -12.77
CA MET A 201 3.80 -5.25 -13.63
C MET A 201 4.14 -3.90 -14.29
N ASP A 202 5.38 -3.74 -14.72
CA ASP A 202 5.81 -2.70 -15.66
C ASP A 202 6.60 -3.38 -16.78
N TRP A 203 6.23 -3.14 -18.04
CA TRP A 203 6.78 -3.89 -19.17
C TRP A 203 7.34 -2.98 -20.26
N TRP A 204 8.62 -3.14 -20.55
CA TRP A 204 9.33 -2.37 -21.56
C TRP A 204 9.35 -3.12 -22.90
N THR A 205 8.59 -2.60 -23.86
CA THR A 205 8.41 -3.18 -25.21
C THR A 205 9.62 -2.95 -26.12
N GLY A 206 10.56 -2.10 -25.72
CA GLY A 206 11.80 -1.82 -26.48
C GLY A 206 12.86 -2.91 -26.43
N GLY A 207 12.69 -3.89 -25.52
CA GLY A 207 13.57 -5.06 -25.45
C GLY A 207 13.29 -6.05 -26.57
N THR A 208 14.30 -6.83 -26.96
CA THR A 208 14.13 -8.00 -27.84
C THR A 208 14.70 -9.24 -27.15
N PRO A 209 13.87 -10.09 -26.50
CA PRO A 209 12.41 -9.97 -26.35
C PRO A 209 12.00 -8.83 -25.38
N PRO A 210 10.72 -8.40 -25.41
CA PRO A 210 10.15 -7.52 -24.39
C PRO A 210 10.40 -8.06 -22.98
N ARG A 211 10.59 -7.16 -22.02
CA ARG A 211 11.01 -7.52 -20.65
C ARG A 211 10.51 -6.50 -19.63
N PRO A 212 10.57 -6.78 -18.32
CA PRO A 212 10.32 -5.77 -17.29
C PRO A 212 11.22 -4.53 -17.43
N TYR A 213 10.73 -3.37 -16.98
CA TYR A 213 11.55 -2.14 -16.91
C TYR A 213 12.75 -2.31 -15.97
N ASN A 214 13.85 -1.58 -16.22
CA ASN A 214 15.11 -1.71 -15.49
C ASN A 214 14.96 -1.59 -13.96
N TRP A 215 14.11 -0.67 -13.52
CA TRP A 215 13.88 -0.42 -12.09
C TRP A 215 13.44 -1.67 -11.34
N MET A 216 12.80 -2.65 -12.01
CA MET A 216 12.34 -3.88 -11.36
C MET A 216 13.51 -4.77 -10.94
N PHE A 217 14.63 -4.74 -11.65
CA PHE A 217 15.83 -5.54 -11.37
C PHE A 217 16.75 -4.93 -10.31
N THR A 218 16.52 -3.69 -9.88
CA THR A 218 17.38 -3.03 -8.88
C THR A 218 17.22 -3.66 -7.50
N SER A 219 18.32 -3.74 -6.74
CA SER A 219 18.27 -4.25 -5.37
C SER A 219 17.39 -3.33 -4.48
N PRO A 220 16.41 -3.89 -3.75
CA PRO A 220 15.55 -3.08 -2.90
C PRO A 220 16.19 -2.76 -1.54
N GLN A 221 15.87 -1.59 -0.99
CA GLN A 221 16.20 -1.23 0.39
C GLN A 221 15.39 -2.06 1.41
N THR A 222 14.13 -2.38 1.11
CA THR A 222 13.36 -3.35 1.90
C THR A 222 13.82 -4.77 1.54
N PRO A 223 14.30 -5.58 2.50
CA PRO A 223 14.67 -6.98 2.27
C PRO A 223 13.57 -7.78 1.56
N VAL A 224 13.94 -8.59 0.55
CA VAL A 224 13.01 -9.33 -0.32
C VAL A 224 12.17 -10.37 0.47
N ASP A 225 12.65 -10.84 1.62
CA ASP A 225 11.89 -11.68 2.56
C ASP A 225 10.66 -10.97 3.17
N ARG A 226 10.45 -9.69 2.86
CA ARG A 226 9.29 -8.89 3.29
C ARG A 226 8.39 -8.47 2.13
N TRP A 227 8.64 -8.99 0.94
CA TRP A 227 7.83 -8.69 -0.25
C TRP A 227 6.90 -9.84 -0.59
N TYR A 228 5.67 -9.51 -0.93
CA TYR A 228 4.62 -10.46 -1.30
C TYR A 228 3.87 -9.96 -2.52
N SER A 229 3.46 -10.87 -3.39
CA SER A 229 2.63 -10.58 -4.56
C SER A 229 1.41 -11.49 -4.59
N PHE A 230 0.29 -10.92 -5.03
CA PHE A 230 -0.96 -11.63 -5.27
C PHE A 230 -1.51 -11.22 -6.63
N ALA A 231 -1.75 -12.17 -7.54
CA ALA A 231 -2.26 -11.87 -8.87
C ALA A 231 -3.21 -12.94 -9.39
N HIS A 232 -4.30 -12.55 -10.04
CA HIS A 232 -5.26 -13.50 -10.56
C HIS A 232 -4.82 -14.03 -11.94
N GLU A 233 -4.85 -15.35 -12.14
CA GLU A 233 -4.40 -16.00 -13.39
C GLU A 233 -5.20 -15.59 -14.64
N ARG A 234 -6.42 -15.09 -14.45
CA ARG A 234 -7.31 -14.61 -15.52
C ARG A 234 -7.55 -13.11 -15.45
N ASP A 235 -6.56 -12.35 -14.97
CA ASP A 235 -6.59 -10.90 -15.09
C ASP A 235 -6.81 -10.52 -16.56
N GLN A 236 -7.79 -9.65 -16.82
CA GLN A 236 -8.22 -9.31 -18.17
C GLN A 236 -7.42 -8.14 -18.77
N PHE A 237 -6.58 -7.49 -17.95
CA PHE A 237 -5.76 -6.36 -18.35
C PHE A 237 -4.28 -6.71 -18.42
N LEU A 238 -3.81 -7.56 -17.53
CA LEU A 238 -2.41 -7.91 -17.36
C LEU A 238 -2.18 -9.40 -17.63
N ASP A 239 -1.27 -9.74 -18.53
CA ASP A 239 -0.93 -11.13 -18.83
C ASP A 239 -0.25 -11.81 -17.63
N PHE A 240 -0.70 -13.02 -17.27
CA PHE A 240 -0.20 -13.73 -16.10
C PHE A 240 1.24 -14.25 -16.27
N VAL A 241 1.69 -14.51 -17.50
CA VAL A 241 3.08 -14.89 -17.78
C VAL A 241 3.99 -13.66 -17.59
N GLU A 242 3.57 -12.49 -18.06
CA GLU A 242 4.28 -11.24 -17.79
C GLU A 242 4.29 -10.90 -16.28
N MET A 243 3.23 -11.20 -15.54
CA MET A 243 3.20 -11.02 -14.08
C MET A 243 4.19 -11.94 -13.37
N GLN A 244 4.34 -13.19 -13.83
CA GLN A 244 5.37 -14.10 -13.33
C GLN A 244 6.78 -13.58 -13.63
N ALA A 245 7.02 -13.05 -14.83
CA ALA A 245 8.30 -12.45 -15.18
C ALA A 245 8.60 -11.18 -14.36
N ALA A 246 7.59 -10.35 -14.09
CA ALA A 246 7.67 -9.20 -13.20
C ALA A 246 8.00 -9.61 -11.75
N ALA A 247 7.32 -10.63 -11.21
CA ALA A 247 7.60 -11.19 -9.89
C ALA A 247 9.03 -11.77 -9.79
N ALA A 248 9.52 -12.39 -10.88
CA ALA A 248 10.90 -12.87 -10.97
C ALA A 248 11.91 -11.70 -11.01
N ALA A 249 11.63 -10.63 -11.74
CA ALA A 249 12.47 -9.42 -11.77
C ALA A 249 12.56 -8.75 -10.40
N LEU A 250 11.48 -8.81 -9.61
CA LEU A 250 11.44 -8.37 -8.21
C LEU A 250 12.00 -9.39 -7.21
N ASP A 251 12.58 -10.49 -7.69
CA ASP A 251 13.22 -11.55 -6.89
C ASP A 251 12.27 -12.32 -5.94
N LEU A 252 10.96 -12.29 -6.21
CA LEU A 252 9.98 -13.03 -5.41
C LEU A 252 10.03 -14.54 -5.66
N SER A 253 10.45 -14.93 -6.86
CA SER A 253 10.64 -16.33 -7.26
C SER A 253 11.75 -17.05 -6.48
N ARG A 254 12.61 -16.32 -5.75
CA ARG A 254 13.56 -16.88 -4.78
C ARG A 254 12.89 -17.78 -3.75
N TYR A 255 11.64 -17.47 -3.41
CA TYR A 255 10.83 -18.23 -2.47
C TYR A 255 10.01 -19.35 -3.14
N GLY A 256 10.38 -19.68 -4.37
CA GLY A 256 9.85 -20.71 -5.25
C GLY A 256 8.70 -20.26 -6.15
N PRO A 257 8.08 -21.20 -6.88
CA PRO A 257 7.03 -20.88 -7.85
C PRO A 257 5.80 -20.28 -7.18
N HIS A 258 4.96 -19.60 -7.98
CA HIS A 258 3.68 -19.12 -7.49
C HIS A 258 2.81 -20.29 -7.00
N GLU A 259 1.98 -20.03 -6.01
CA GLU A 259 1.05 -21.02 -5.46
C GLU A 259 -0.39 -20.52 -5.61
N ARG A 260 -1.22 -21.36 -6.21
CA ARG A 260 -2.62 -21.07 -6.45
C ARG A 260 -3.43 -21.28 -5.18
N VAL A 261 -4.16 -20.26 -4.75
CA VAL A 261 -4.92 -20.28 -3.50
C VAL A 261 -6.06 -21.29 -3.52
N GLU A 262 -6.81 -21.40 -4.62
CA GLU A 262 -8.01 -22.25 -4.63
C GLU A 262 -7.71 -23.75 -4.59
N SER A 263 -6.50 -24.15 -4.98
CA SER A 263 -6.06 -25.55 -5.00
C SER A 263 -5.12 -25.92 -3.85
N SER A 264 -4.86 -25.00 -2.92
CA SER A 264 -3.85 -25.17 -1.88
C SER A 264 -4.46 -25.06 -0.47
N SER A 265 -3.86 -25.76 0.49
CA SER A 265 -4.24 -25.61 1.90
C SER A 265 -3.71 -24.29 2.45
N ALA A 266 -4.49 -23.64 3.32
CA ALA A 266 -4.07 -22.40 3.98
C ALA A 266 -2.70 -22.55 4.68
N GLY A 267 -1.85 -21.54 4.53
CA GLY A 267 -0.52 -21.49 5.13
C GLY A 267 0.59 -21.13 4.14
N TYR A 268 0.42 -21.46 2.85
CA TYR A 268 1.25 -21.06 1.69
C TYR A 268 2.78 -21.19 1.87
N GLY A 269 3.23 -21.95 2.87
CA GLY A 269 4.63 -22.15 3.23
C GLY A 269 5.46 -20.85 3.23
N SER A 270 6.60 -20.91 2.54
CA SER A 270 7.47 -19.77 2.32
C SER A 270 7.11 -18.96 1.07
N ARG A 271 5.96 -19.19 0.40
CA ARG A 271 5.69 -18.58 -0.91
C ARG A 271 5.40 -17.10 -0.80
N HIS A 272 6.04 -16.34 -1.68
CA HIS A 272 5.91 -14.88 -1.75
C HIS A 272 5.14 -14.42 -2.99
N PHE A 273 4.71 -15.34 -3.84
CA PHE A 273 3.80 -15.06 -4.94
C PHE A 273 2.65 -16.06 -4.91
N LEU A 274 1.44 -15.52 -4.83
CA LEU A 274 0.19 -16.26 -4.78
C LEU A 274 -0.72 -15.87 -5.95
N SER A 275 -1.55 -16.81 -6.39
CA SER A 275 -2.53 -16.59 -7.46
C SER A 275 -3.93 -17.10 -7.17
#